data_AF-A0A9P7ZI83-F1
#
_entry.id   AF-A0A9P7ZI83-F1
#
_cell.length_a   1.000
_cell.length_b   1.000
_cell.length_c   1.000
_cell.angle_alpha   90.00
_cell.angle_beta   90.00
_cell.angle_gamma   90.00
#
_symmetry.space_group_name_H-M   'P 1'
#
loop_
_entity.id
_entity.type
_entity.pdbx_description
1 polymer ?
#
loop_
_entity_poly.entity_id
_entity_poly.type
_entity_poly.pdbx_seq_one_letter_code
_entity_poly.pdbx_strand_id
1 'polypeptide(L)'
;MAILNTFSRALLVAHVAAVPATRRASVELVPIPISQSQGCYTEPPQHEGRALKGPWERTDDMTPEVCQAFCSDYRYAGVEFGRECYCDNEIAPNALPAEGECTMPCSGDSSSTCGAGDRLEIYLNEQYTDPTVATVPGFAYKGCRAEPYEDRALPDMRYEQDDMTPETCTSLCSGGGFLYAGLQWSRECWCSSTIKGGHWVDDSECDMLCAGDKDSFCGGHKLNTVYGPENVVSAVVDGWSNVGCAADSVSARVLSARQTTASDMTAATCASFCSDYAYFGLENGNECYCGQSFGGDLVDDGECALPCRGDGLTVCGDADRLSVYQTTDMPSVAATVGDFSYLHCGADNVGDRALQGGYIHGDDITPEKCAEACADFAYFGLEFGRECYCGNEYEGAEQDEGDCFKRCSGDASLLCGGPDRLSVYRKAMEPLV
;
A
#
# COMPACT_ATOMS: atom_id res chain seq x y z
N MET A 1 -29.75 21.71 56.28
CA MET A 1 -30.54 22.70 55.51
C MET A 1 -31.05 21.95 54.29
N ALA A 2 -32.27 21.43 54.38
CA ALA A 2 -32.90 20.60 53.35
C ALA A 2 -33.76 21.48 52.45
N ILE A 3 -33.61 21.36 51.13
CA ILE A 3 -34.53 21.98 50.17
C ILE A 3 -35.29 20.85 49.49
N LEU A 4 -36.56 20.72 49.88
CA LEU A 4 -37.56 19.88 49.24
C LEU A 4 -37.92 20.46 47.87
N ASN A 5 -37.98 19.63 46.83
CA ASN A 5 -38.65 20.00 45.58
C ASN A 5 -39.79 19.02 45.31
N THR A 6 -41.00 19.53 45.42
CA THR A 6 -42.28 18.82 45.24
C THR A 6 -42.62 18.70 43.76
N PHE A 7 -42.79 17.47 43.26
CA PHE A 7 -43.39 17.20 41.96
C PHE A 7 -44.93 17.25 42.07
N SER A 8 -45.56 18.19 41.35
CA SER A 8 -47.01 18.21 41.14
C SER A 8 -47.33 17.59 39.77
N ARG A 9 -48.05 16.47 39.76
CA ARG A 9 -48.59 15.83 38.55
C ARG A 9 -49.85 16.59 38.11
N ALA A 10 -49.76 17.33 37.00
CA ALA A 10 -50.93 17.79 36.26
C ALA A 10 -51.31 16.75 35.20
N LEU A 11 -52.53 16.23 35.29
CA LEU A 11 -53.15 15.32 34.34
C LEU A 11 -53.71 16.15 33.18
N LEU A 12 -53.10 16.08 31.99
CA LEU A 12 -53.66 16.71 30.77
C LEU A 12 -54.48 15.67 30.00
N VAL A 13 -55.79 15.85 29.98
CA VAL A 13 -56.71 15.12 29.08
C VAL A 13 -56.70 15.83 27.72
N ALA A 14 -56.00 15.27 26.74
CA ALA A 14 -56.03 15.76 25.37
C ALA A 14 -57.34 15.32 24.70
N HIS A 15 -58.16 16.29 24.29
CA HIS A 15 -59.31 16.08 23.41
C HIS A 15 -58.81 15.76 21.99
N VAL A 16 -59.23 14.62 21.44
CA VAL A 16 -59.01 14.26 20.04
C VAL A 16 -59.95 15.12 19.18
N ALA A 17 -59.40 16.13 18.50
CA ALA A 17 -60.09 16.83 17.43
C ALA A 17 -59.90 16.03 16.12
N ALA A 18 -61.01 15.71 15.46
CA ALA A 18 -61.01 15.03 14.16
C ALA A 18 -60.41 15.94 13.08
N VAL A 19 -59.38 15.45 12.38
CA VAL A 19 -58.78 16.10 11.22
C VAL A 19 -59.65 15.82 9.98
N PRO A 20 -60.04 16.82 9.18
CA PRO A 20 -60.83 16.58 7.97
C PRO A 20 -59.97 15.91 6.89
N ALA A 21 -60.57 14.95 6.18
CA ALA A 21 -59.93 14.24 5.08
C ALA A 21 -59.56 15.20 3.94
N THR A 22 -58.27 15.51 3.81
CA THR A 22 -57.72 16.18 2.63
C THR A 22 -57.60 15.17 1.48
N ARG A 23 -58.10 15.56 0.30
CA ARG A 23 -57.94 14.83 -0.97
C ARG A 23 -56.48 14.41 -1.16
N ARG A 24 -56.25 13.15 -1.55
CA ARG A 24 -54.97 12.67 -2.07
C ARG A 24 -54.53 13.61 -3.20
N ALA A 25 -53.38 14.26 -3.01
CA ALA A 25 -52.65 14.82 -4.13
C ALA A 25 -52.28 13.66 -5.06
N SER A 26 -52.64 13.78 -6.33
CA SER A 26 -52.08 12.96 -7.40
C SER A 26 -50.57 13.19 -7.41
N VAL A 27 -49.81 12.13 -7.16
CA VAL A 27 -48.38 12.11 -7.45
C VAL A 27 -48.27 12.31 -8.96
N GLU A 28 -47.79 13.47 -9.39
CA GLU A 28 -47.29 13.61 -10.76
C GLU A 28 -46.11 12.65 -10.88
N LEU A 29 -46.29 11.60 -11.67
CA LEU A 29 -45.20 10.76 -12.11
C LEU A 29 -44.22 11.68 -12.83
N VAL A 30 -43.03 11.87 -12.25
CA VAL A 30 -41.91 12.44 -13.01
C VAL A 30 -41.75 11.52 -14.22
N PRO A 31 -41.90 12.02 -15.46
CA PRO A 31 -41.63 11.19 -16.62
C PRO A 31 -40.15 10.79 -16.50
N ILE A 32 -39.90 9.51 -16.22
CA ILE A 32 -38.60 8.89 -16.42
C ILE A 32 -38.22 9.28 -17.86
N PRO A 33 -37.06 9.92 -18.10
CA PRO A 33 -36.66 10.24 -19.46
C PRO A 33 -36.72 8.94 -20.26
N ILE A 34 -37.55 8.96 -21.28
CA ILE A 34 -37.90 7.81 -22.10
C ILE A 34 -36.59 7.18 -22.58
N SER A 35 -36.30 5.95 -22.17
CA SER A 35 -35.16 5.20 -22.68
C SER A 35 -35.23 5.12 -24.21
N GLN A 36 -34.08 5.18 -24.88
CA GLN A 36 -34.04 5.08 -26.32
C GLN A 36 -34.18 3.62 -26.74
N SER A 37 -35.23 3.27 -27.49
CA SER A 37 -35.33 1.96 -28.13
C SER A 37 -34.10 1.72 -29.01
N GLN A 38 -33.44 0.59 -28.78
CA GLN A 38 -32.30 0.11 -29.56
C GLN A 38 -32.74 -0.78 -30.73
N GLY A 39 -34.03 -1.10 -30.81
CA GLY A 39 -34.60 -1.96 -31.83
C GLY A 39 -34.88 -3.39 -31.35
N CYS A 40 -35.22 -4.25 -32.29
CA CYS A 40 -35.55 -5.65 -32.04
C CYS A 40 -34.33 -6.53 -32.24
N TYR A 41 -34.09 -7.49 -31.34
CA TYR A 41 -32.96 -8.41 -31.37
C TYR A 41 -33.41 -9.87 -31.26
N THR A 42 -32.67 -10.79 -31.85
CA THR A 42 -32.87 -12.23 -31.63
C THR A 42 -32.34 -12.64 -30.26
N GLU A 43 -33.04 -13.55 -29.59
CA GLU A 43 -32.38 -14.36 -28.56
C GLU A 43 -31.28 -15.24 -29.20
N PRO A 44 -30.15 -15.47 -28.51
CA PRO A 44 -29.19 -16.49 -28.92
C PRO A 44 -29.84 -17.87 -29.09
N PRO A 45 -29.25 -18.77 -29.90
CA PRO A 45 -29.72 -20.16 -29.99
C PRO A 45 -29.86 -20.79 -28.60
N GLN A 46 -30.84 -21.71 -28.40
CA GLN A 46 -31.28 -22.28 -27.11
C GLN A 46 -30.20 -22.94 -26.21
N HIS A 47 -28.93 -22.93 -26.63
CA HIS A 47 -27.78 -23.43 -25.86
C HIS A 47 -26.67 -22.39 -25.65
N GLU A 48 -26.79 -21.19 -26.23
CA GLU A 48 -25.79 -20.12 -26.19
C GLU A 48 -26.15 -19.00 -25.19
N GLY A 49 -27.29 -19.11 -24.51
CA GLY A 49 -27.72 -18.22 -23.43
C GLY A 49 -28.81 -17.25 -23.85
N ARG A 50 -28.84 -16.07 -23.21
CA ARG A 50 -29.80 -14.99 -23.41
C ARG A 50 -29.14 -13.75 -24.00
N ALA A 51 -29.92 -12.93 -24.70
CA ALA A 51 -29.47 -11.63 -25.19
C ALA A 51 -29.10 -10.70 -24.02
N LEU A 52 -29.93 -10.71 -22.97
CA LEU A 52 -29.71 -10.05 -21.68
C LEU A 52 -29.72 -11.14 -20.59
N LYS A 53 -28.62 -11.28 -19.85
CA LYS A 53 -28.34 -12.40 -18.91
C LYS A 53 -28.44 -12.01 -17.44
N GLY A 54 -28.66 -10.73 -17.14
CA GLY A 54 -28.83 -10.22 -15.78
C GLY A 54 -30.19 -10.58 -15.17
N PRO A 55 -30.69 -9.78 -14.21
CA PRO A 55 -31.98 -10.02 -13.59
C PRO A 55 -33.12 -10.02 -14.60
N TRP A 56 -34.17 -10.78 -14.27
CA TRP A 56 -35.37 -10.84 -15.08
C TRP A 56 -36.60 -10.96 -14.20
N GLU A 57 -37.73 -10.53 -14.74
CA GLU A 57 -39.03 -10.70 -14.12
C GLU A 57 -40.13 -10.97 -15.15
N ARG A 58 -41.31 -11.32 -14.64
CA ARG A 58 -42.49 -11.55 -15.45
C ARG A 58 -43.72 -11.01 -14.74
N THR A 59 -44.54 -10.24 -15.44
CA THR A 59 -45.82 -9.73 -14.93
C THR A 59 -46.89 -9.66 -16.03
N ASP A 60 -48.15 -9.79 -15.64
CA ASP A 60 -49.29 -9.60 -16.54
C ASP A 60 -49.58 -8.11 -16.81
N ASP A 61 -48.90 -7.20 -16.10
CA ASP A 61 -48.97 -5.75 -16.29
C ASP A 61 -47.76 -5.21 -17.08
N MET A 62 -47.05 -6.05 -17.84
CA MET A 62 -45.80 -5.65 -18.50
C MET A 62 -46.05 -4.58 -19.56
N THR A 63 -45.21 -3.54 -19.53
CA THR A 63 -45.02 -2.56 -20.60
C THR A 63 -43.52 -2.25 -20.71
N PRO A 64 -43.05 -1.59 -21.78
CA PRO A 64 -41.67 -1.11 -21.84
C PRO A 64 -41.28 -0.28 -20.62
N GLU A 65 -42.18 0.60 -20.13
CA GLU A 65 -41.94 1.47 -18.97
C GLU A 65 -41.80 0.67 -17.68
N VAL A 66 -42.62 -0.38 -17.50
CA VAL A 66 -42.50 -1.28 -16.34
C VAL A 66 -41.15 -1.99 -16.37
N CYS A 67 -40.73 -2.50 -17.53
CA CYS A 67 -39.45 -3.18 -17.65
C CYS A 67 -38.25 -2.22 -17.45
N GLN A 68 -38.30 -1.01 -18.01
CA GLN A 68 -37.28 0.01 -17.80
C GLN A 68 -37.17 0.44 -16.33
N ALA A 69 -38.29 0.52 -15.62
CA ALA A 69 -38.27 0.82 -14.19
C ALA A 69 -37.62 -0.31 -13.38
N PHE A 70 -37.91 -1.57 -13.71
CA PHE A 70 -37.26 -2.74 -13.09
C PHE A 70 -35.75 -2.78 -13.38
N CYS A 71 -35.35 -2.46 -14.61
CA CYS A 71 -33.95 -2.43 -15.04
C CYS A 71 -33.25 -1.08 -14.81
N SER A 72 -33.72 -0.26 -13.87
CA SER A 72 -33.17 1.10 -13.67
C SER A 72 -31.69 1.13 -13.25
N ASP A 73 -31.18 0.05 -12.65
CA ASP A 73 -29.77 -0.13 -12.27
C ASP A 73 -28.92 -0.76 -13.41
N TYR A 74 -29.51 -1.00 -14.59
CA TYR A 74 -28.86 -1.67 -15.72
C TYR A 74 -28.85 -0.79 -16.97
N ARG A 75 -27.85 -0.98 -17.83
CA ARG A 75 -27.72 -0.24 -19.10
C ARG A 75 -28.84 -0.58 -20.08
N TYR A 76 -29.27 -1.83 -20.11
CA TYR A 76 -30.27 -2.32 -21.05
C TYR A 76 -31.45 -2.97 -20.32
N ALA A 77 -32.64 -2.65 -20.81
CA ALA A 77 -33.89 -3.32 -20.49
C ALA A 77 -34.43 -3.98 -21.76
N GLY A 78 -34.94 -5.20 -21.67
CA GLY A 78 -35.46 -5.94 -22.82
C GLY A 78 -36.77 -6.62 -22.50
N VAL A 79 -37.78 -6.39 -23.33
CA VAL A 79 -39.10 -7.03 -23.19
C VAL A 79 -39.27 -8.18 -24.18
N GLU A 80 -39.74 -9.32 -23.69
CA GLU A 80 -39.98 -10.53 -24.48
C GLU A 80 -41.37 -11.11 -24.24
N PHE A 81 -41.90 -11.79 -25.25
CA PHE A 81 -43.09 -12.65 -25.15
C PHE A 81 -44.31 -11.97 -24.50
N GLY A 82 -44.43 -10.66 -24.69
CA GLY A 82 -45.53 -9.83 -24.19
C GLY A 82 -45.48 -9.53 -22.69
N ARG A 83 -44.70 -10.24 -21.88
CA ARG A 83 -44.85 -10.23 -20.40
C ARG A 83 -43.57 -10.37 -19.59
N GLU A 84 -42.44 -10.58 -20.27
CA GLU A 84 -41.16 -10.88 -19.64
C GLU A 84 -40.24 -9.68 -19.81
N CYS A 85 -39.44 -9.39 -18.79
CA CYS A 85 -38.48 -8.31 -18.76
C CYS A 85 -37.12 -8.86 -18.34
N TYR A 86 -36.07 -8.41 -19.02
CA TYR A 86 -34.69 -8.84 -18.83
C TYR A 86 -33.77 -7.63 -18.76
N CYS A 87 -32.79 -7.65 -17.87
CA CYS A 87 -31.82 -6.57 -17.70
C CYS A 87 -30.41 -7.07 -17.99
N ASP A 88 -29.54 -6.20 -18.50
CA ASP A 88 -28.10 -6.44 -18.55
C ASP A 88 -27.35 -5.13 -18.79
N ASN A 89 -26.03 -5.15 -18.58
CA ASN A 89 -25.14 -4.06 -18.95
C ASN A 89 -24.50 -4.24 -20.33
N GLU A 90 -24.70 -5.42 -20.93
CA GLU A 90 -24.22 -5.79 -22.25
C GLU A 90 -25.28 -6.56 -23.04
N ILE A 91 -25.32 -6.35 -24.37
CA ILE A 91 -26.10 -7.18 -25.27
C ILE A 91 -25.18 -8.30 -25.77
N ALA A 92 -25.61 -9.57 -25.63
CA ALA A 92 -24.82 -10.70 -26.07
C ALA A 92 -24.41 -10.58 -27.56
N PRO A 93 -23.16 -10.88 -27.94
CA PRO A 93 -22.64 -10.61 -29.30
C PRO A 93 -23.33 -11.40 -30.41
N ASN A 94 -24.04 -12.48 -30.05
CA ASN A 94 -24.83 -13.33 -30.94
C ASN A 94 -26.33 -12.98 -30.94
N ALA A 95 -26.77 -11.97 -30.19
CA ALA A 95 -28.08 -11.37 -30.35
C ALA A 95 -28.03 -10.42 -31.55
N LEU A 96 -28.65 -10.83 -32.67
CA LEU A 96 -28.58 -10.11 -33.93
C LEU A 96 -29.81 -9.20 -34.09
N PRO A 97 -29.68 -8.04 -34.76
CA PRO A 97 -30.84 -7.21 -35.11
C PRO A 97 -31.89 -8.00 -35.92
N ALA A 98 -33.15 -7.89 -35.51
CA ALA A 98 -34.32 -8.57 -36.06
C ALA A 98 -35.45 -7.56 -36.29
N GLU A 99 -35.11 -6.46 -36.98
CA GLU A 99 -36.00 -5.32 -37.23
C GLU A 99 -37.39 -5.75 -37.72
N GLY A 100 -38.43 -5.27 -37.03
CA GLY A 100 -39.83 -5.55 -37.36
C GLY A 100 -40.35 -6.93 -36.94
N GLU A 101 -39.55 -7.77 -36.27
CA GLU A 101 -40.00 -9.08 -35.79
C GLU A 101 -40.61 -9.04 -34.38
N CYS A 102 -40.32 -7.99 -33.61
CA CYS A 102 -40.95 -7.69 -32.32
C CYS A 102 -42.36 -7.15 -32.55
N THR A 103 -43.35 -8.04 -32.53
CA THR A 103 -44.74 -7.74 -32.94
C THR A 103 -45.77 -8.17 -31.90
N MET A 104 -45.35 -8.78 -30.80
CA MET A 104 -46.24 -9.26 -29.76
C MET A 104 -46.72 -8.07 -28.90
N PRO A 105 -48.03 -7.86 -28.74
CA PRO A 105 -48.54 -6.83 -27.84
C PRO A 105 -48.13 -7.08 -26.39
N CYS A 106 -47.89 -6.02 -25.64
CA CYS A 106 -47.60 -6.14 -24.20
C CYS A 106 -48.85 -6.58 -23.41
N SER A 107 -48.63 -7.32 -22.32
CA SER A 107 -49.68 -7.81 -21.42
C SER A 107 -50.37 -6.69 -20.65
N GLY A 108 -49.60 -5.66 -20.24
CA GLY A 108 -50.10 -4.48 -19.54
C GLY A 108 -50.61 -3.37 -20.44
N ASP A 109 -50.19 -3.34 -21.71
CA ASP A 109 -50.68 -2.38 -22.71
C ASP A 109 -50.63 -2.94 -24.13
N SER A 110 -51.77 -3.33 -24.67
CA SER A 110 -51.86 -3.87 -26.03
C SER A 110 -51.57 -2.86 -27.14
N SER A 111 -51.40 -1.57 -26.81
CA SER A 111 -51.05 -0.52 -27.79
C SER A 111 -49.56 -0.46 -28.12
N SER A 112 -48.72 -1.08 -27.27
CA SER A 112 -47.27 -1.18 -27.42
C SER A 112 -46.83 -2.62 -27.71
N THR A 113 -45.64 -2.78 -28.28
CA THR A 113 -45.01 -4.10 -28.53
C THR A 113 -44.05 -4.47 -27.41
N CYS A 114 -44.00 -5.77 -27.09
CA CYS A 114 -43.12 -6.35 -26.08
C CYS A 114 -42.46 -7.61 -26.64
N GLY A 115 -41.62 -7.42 -27.65
CA GLY A 115 -40.86 -8.50 -28.28
C GLY A 115 -41.71 -9.45 -29.14
N ALA A 116 -41.28 -10.69 -29.24
CA ALA A 116 -42.02 -11.85 -29.77
C ALA A 116 -41.36 -13.15 -29.24
N GLY A 117 -41.71 -14.32 -29.79
CA GLY A 117 -40.98 -15.55 -29.44
C GLY A 117 -39.54 -15.51 -29.94
N ASP A 118 -38.57 -15.67 -29.04
CA ASP A 118 -37.13 -15.55 -29.31
C ASP A 118 -36.74 -14.17 -29.88
N ARG A 119 -37.51 -13.12 -29.56
CA ARG A 119 -37.28 -11.73 -30.03
C ARG A 119 -37.45 -10.76 -28.88
N LEU A 120 -36.38 -10.04 -28.58
CA LEU A 120 -36.28 -9.08 -27.49
C LEU A 120 -36.32 -7.66 -28.05
N GLU A 121 -37.25 -6.84 -27.58
CA GLU A 121 -37.22 -5.40 -27.87
C GLU A 121 -36.39 -4.72 -26.78
N ILE A 122 -35.24 -4.14 -27.16
CA ILE A 122 -34.23 -3.63 -26.22
C ILE A 122 -34.31 -2.10 -26.13
N TYR A 123 -34.10 -1.59 -24.93
CA TYR A 123 -34.12 -0.18 -24.57
C TYR A 123 -32.84 0.19 -23.82
N LEU A 124 -32.24 1.33 -24.16
CA LEU A 124 -31.04 1.88 -23.52
C LEU A 124 -31.41 2.84 -22.39
N ASN A 125 -30.94 2.54 -21.18
CA ASN A 125 -30.97 3.44 -20.05
C ASN A 125 -29.87 4.51 -20.21
N GLU A 126 -30.23 5.70 -20.68
CA GLU A 126 -29.30 6.83 -20.84
C GLU A 126 -28.81 7.40 -19.49
N GLN A 127 -29.41 7.00 -18.37
CA GLN A 127 -28.99 7.41 -17.03
C GLN A 127 -27.98 6.46 -16.40
N TYR A 128 -27.78 5.27 -16.98
CA TYR A 128 -26.81 4.30 -16.48
C TYR A 128 -25.39 4.82 -16.64
N THR A 129 -24.63 4.77 -15.55
CA THR A 129 -23.19 5.02 -15.52
C THR A 129 -22.45 3.71 -15.25
N ASP A 130 -21.33 3.49 -15.94
CA ASP A 130 -20.47 2.37 -15.58
C ASP A 130 -19.93 2.58 -14.16
N PRO A 131 -19.92 1.53 -13.33
CA PRO A 131 -19.30 1.60 -12.03
C PRO A 131 -17.83 1.98 -12.13
N THR A 132 -17.37 2.78 -11.18
CA THR A 132 -15.99 3.26 -11.10
C THR A 132 -15.42 3.04 -9.71
N VAL A 133 -14.11 3.23 -9.58
CA VAL A 133 -13.51 3.35 -8.26
C VAL A 133 -13.93 4.69 -7.65
N ALA A 134 -14.57 4.66 -6.49
CA ALA A 134 -15.04 5.87 -5.82
C ALA A 134 -13.90 6.82 -5.48
N THR A 135 -14.16 8.12 -5.61
CA THR A 135 -13.27 9.16 -5.09
C THR A 135 -13.71 9.52 -3.69
N VAL A 136 -12.93 9.10 -2.68
CA VAL A 136 -13.25 9.33 -1.28
C VAL A 136 -12.36 10.44 -0.71
N PRO A 137 -12.90 11.59 -0.27
CA PRO A 137 -12.08 12.68 0.28
C PRO A 137 -11.25 12.24 1.49
N GLY A 138 -9.94 12.51 1.48
CA GLY A 138 -9.01 12.13 2.55
C GLY A 138 -8.44 10.72 2.41
N PHE A 139 -8.84 9.97 1.38
CA PHE A 139 -8.34 8.64 1.09
C PHE A 139 -7.93 8.51 -0.38
N ALA A 140 -6.77 7.91 -0.61
CA ALA A 140 -6.37 7.46 -1.94
C ALA A 140 -6.76 6.00 -2.15
N TYR A 141 -7.31 5.71 -3.32
CA TYR A 141 -7.41 4.35 -3.82
C TYR A 141 -6.00 3.75 -3.97
N LYS A 142 -5.82 2.50 -3.52
CA LYS A 142 -4.53 1.79 -3.52
C LYS A 142 -4.48 0.62 -4.49
N GLY A 143 -5.62 0.15 -4.98
CA GLY A 143 -5.70 -1.00 -5.90
C GLY A 143 -6.61 -2.12 -5.40
N CYS A 144 -6.76 -3.14 -6.24
CA CYS A 144 -7.40 -4.41 -5.91
C CYS A 144 -6.40 -5.37 -5.25
N ARG A 145 -6.69 -5.82 -4.02
CA ARG A 145 -5.79 -6.66 -3.21
C ARG A 145 -6.37 -8.04 -2.97
N ALA A 146 -5.67 -9.08 -3.43
CA ALA A 146 -6.01 -10.45 -3.09
C ALA A 146 -5.64 -10.80 -1.64
N GLU A 147 -6.51 -11.52 -0.96
CA GLU A 147 -6.24 -12.07 0.37
C GLU A 147 -5.07 -13.08 0.33
N PRO A 148 -4.23 -13.16 1.36
CA PRO A 148 -3.27 -14.24 1.50
C PRO A 148 -3.96 -15.61 1.74
N TYR A 149 -3.20 -16.70 1.60
CA TYR A 149 -3.77 -18.06 1.65
C TYR A 149 -4.31 -18.46 3.03
N GLU A 150 -3.62 -18.09 4.12
CA GLU A 150 -3.96 -18.49 5.50
C GLU A 150 -4.40 -17.33 6.42
N ASP A 151 -4.47 -16.10 5.90
CA ASP A 151 -4.65 -14.89 6.72
C ASP A 151 -5.56 -13.85 6.03
N ARG A 152 -5.65 -12.65 6.61
CA ARG A 152 -6.32 -11.49 6.02
C ARG A 152 -5.33 -10.38 5.71
N ALA A 153 -5.48 -9.75 4.55
CA ALA A 153 -4.74 -8.57 4.15
C ALA A 153 -5.01 -7.37 5.07
N LEU A 154 -6.24 -7.25 5.59
CA LEU A 154 -6.65 -6.21 6.54
C LEU A 154 -7.29 -6.88 7.78
N PRO A 155 -6.50 -7.42 8.73
CA PRO A 155 -7.00 -8.32 9.76
C PRO A 155 -7.54 -7.65 11.02
N ASP A 156 -7.36 -6.34 11.20
CA ASP A 156 -7.48 -5.75 12.53
C ASP A 156 -8.95 -5.54 12.97
N MET A 157 -9.84 -5.13 12.07
CA MET A 157 -11.28 -4.96 12.38
C MET A 157 -12.17 -5.25 11.17
N ARG A 158 -13.38 -5.77 11.39
CA ARG A 158 -14.39 -6.03 10.34
C ARG A 158 -15.73 -5.41 10.71
N TYR A 159 -16.34 -4.69 9.76
CA TYR A 159 -17.74 -4.29 9.77
C TYR A 159 -18.48 -4.95 8.61
N GLU A 160 -19.80 -5.12 8.76
CA GLU A 160 -20.67 -5.66 7.71
C GLU A 160 -21.97 -4.87 7.73
N GLN A 161 -22.35 -4.24 6.62
CA GLN A 161 -23.57 -3.43 6.50
C GLN A 161 -24.22 -3.62 5.13
N ASP A 162 -25.55 -3.76 5.10
CA ASP A 162 -26.31 -3.96 3.85
C ASP A 162 -26.32 -2.72 2.95
N ASP A 163 -25.89 -1.57 3.46
CA ASP A 163 -25.73 -0.29 2.76
C ASP A 163 -24.26 0.16 2.71
N MET A 164 -23.30 -0.78 2.74
CA MET A 164 -21.88 -0.45 2.67
C MET A 164 -21.53 0.35 1.40
N THR A 165 -20.75 1.41 1.58
CA THR A 165 -20.12 2.22 0.51
C THR A 165 -18.64 2.46 0.83
N PRO A 166 -17.81 2.89 -0.15
CA PRO A 166 -16.42 3.28 0.09
C PRO A 166 -16.26 4.37 1.17
N GLU A 167 -17.12 5.38 1.18
CA GLU A 167 -17.14 6.46 2.18
C GLU A 167 -17.50 5.93 3.57
N THR A 168 -18.47 5.02 3.63
CA THR A 168 -18.89 4.40 4.88
C THR A 168 -17.74 3.56 5.46
N CYS A 169 -17.11 2.73 4.63
CA CYS A 169 -16.01 1.87 5.10
C CYS A 169 -14.80 2.68 5.57
N THR A 170 -14.35 3.65 4.77
CA THR A 170 -13.23 4.54 5.13
C THR A 170 -13.52 5.36 6.39
N SER A 171 -14.75 5.86 6.56
CA SER A 171 -15.16 6.54 7.78
C SER A 171 -15.17 5.63 9.01
N LEU A 172 -15.60 4.37 8.88
CA LEU A 172 -15.58 3.40 9.98
C LEU A 172 -14.15 3.05 10.40
N CYS A 173 -13.28 2.79 9.42
CA CYS A 173 -11.90 2.44 9.69
C CYS A 173 -11.13 3.59 10.33
N SER A 174 -11.24 4.80 9.78
CA SER A 174 -10.61 5.99 10.39
C SER A 174 -11.19 6.35 11.75
N GLY A 175 -12.50 6.23 11.93
CA GLY A 175 -13.14 6.37 13.24
C GLY A 175 -12.63 5.36 14.28
N GLY A 176 -12.21 4.18 13.82
CA GLY A 176 -11.54 3.15 14.61
C GLY A 176 -10.04 3.34 14.80
N GLY A 177 -9.44 4.39 14.21
CA GLY A 177 -8.00 4.65 14.26
C GLY A 177 -7.17 3.82 13.26
N PHE A 178 -7.81 3.16 12.29
CA PHE A 178 -7.15 2.38 11.25
C PHE A 178 -6.88 3.25 10.01
N LEU A 179 -5.75 2.98 9.35
CA LEU A 179 -5.30 3.76 8.20
C LEU A 179 -5.86 3.26 6.87
N TYR A 180 -6.10 1.95 6.78
CA TYR A 180 -6.59 1.31 5.58
C TYR A 180 -8.01 0.79 5.77
N ALA A 181 -8.76 0.87 4.68
CA ALA A 181 -10.09 0.34 4.52
C ALA A 181 -10.12 -0.54 3.27
N GLY A 182 -10.60 -1.77 3.41
CA GLY A 182 -10.73 -2.75 2.34
C GLY A 182 -12.18 -3.17 2.22
N LEU A 183 -12.78 -2.95 1.05
CA LEU A 183 -14.15 -3.37 0.80
C LEU A 183 -14.15 -4.73 0.12
N GLN A 184 -14.94 -5.67 0.64
CA GLN A 184 -15.02 -7.04 0.14
C GLN A 184 -16.46 -7.54 0.15
N TRP A 185 -16.80 -8.42 -0.79
CA TRP A 185 -18.11 -9.11 -0.82
C TRP A 185 -19.31 -8.14 -0.82
N SER A 186 -19.18 -6.98 -1.49
CA SER A 186 -20.18 -5.90 -1.56
C SER A 186 -20.52 -5.18 -0.25
N ARG A 187 -20.43 -5.86 0.90
CA ARG A 187 -20.97 -5.39 2.19
C ARG A 187 -19.98 -5.43 3.35
N GLU A 188 -18.84 -6.07 3.17
CA GLU A 188 -17.83 -6.18 4.21
C GLU A 188 -16.84 -5.02 4.11
N CYS A 189 -16.49 -4.49 5.27
CA CYS A 189 -15.46 -3.47 5.42
C CYS A 189 -14.39 -3.99 6.38
N TRP A 190 -13.18 -4.10 5.88
CA TRP A 190 -12.01 -4.60 6.60
C TRP A 190 -11.08 -3.43 6.88
N CYS A 191 -10.71 -3.26 8.14
CA CYS A 191 -9.84 -2.17 8.58
C CYS A 191 -8.53 -2.72 9.09
N SER A 192 -7.46 -1.97 8.83
CA SER A 192 -6.16 -2.29 9.37
C SER A 192 -5.28 -1.06 9.45
N SER A 193 -4.36 -1.05 10.41
CA SER A 193 -3.31 -0.03 10.43
C SER A 193 -2.27 -0.29 9.34
N THR A 194 -2.13 -1.54 8.88
CA THR A 194 -1.19 -1.94 7.84
C THR A 194 -1.78 -3.00 6.90
N ILE A 195 -1.29 -3.11 5.67
CA ILE A 195 -1.68 -4.21 4.77
C ILE A 195 -0.76 -5.42 5.01
N LYS A 196 -1.32 -6.51 5.55
CA LYS A 196 -0.57 -7.72 5.93
C LYS A 196 -0.69 -8.82 4.87
N GLY A 197 0.29 -8.91 3.97
CA GLY A 197 0.36 -9.99 2.97
C GLY A 197 -0.69 -9.86 1.85
N GLY A 198 -0.87 -10.92 1.06
CA GLY A 198 -1.60 -10.85 -0.21
C GLY A 198 -0.75 -10.23 -1.33
N HIS A 199 -1.35 -10.04 -2.51
CA HIS A 199 -0.71 -9.36 -3.64
C HIS A 199 -1.72 -8.47 -4.38
N TRP A 200 -1.22 -7.43 -5.05
CA TRP A 200 -2.03 -6.60 -5.92
C TRP A 200 -2.37 -7.37 -7.20
N VAL A 201 -3.62 -7.27 -7.63
CA VAL A 201 -4.13 -7.87 -8.86
C VAL A 201 -4.69 -6.78 -9.78
N ASP A 202 -5.13 -7.16 -10.97
CA ASP A 202 -5.77 -6.20 -11.88
C ASP A 202 -7.04 -5.63 -11.25
N ASP A 203 -7.28 -4.33 -11.42
CA ASP A 203 -8.45 -3.66 -10.84
C ASP A 203 -9.77 -4.28 -11.30
N SER A 204 -9.80 -4.85 -12.51
CA SER A 204 -10.98 -5.55 -13.05
C SER A 204 -11.37 -6.81 -12.27
N GLU A 205 -10.50 -7.35 -11.41
CA GLU A 205 -10.85 -8.48 -10.55
C GLU A 205 -11.71 -8.06 -9.34
N CYS A 206 -11.66 -6.78 -8.92
CA CYS A 206 -12.52 -6.25 -7.87
C CYS A 206 -13.84 -5.72 -8.44
N ASP A 207 -14.64 -6.61 -9.04
CA ASP A 207 -15.82 -6.29 -9.85
C ASP A 207 -17.16 -6.28 -9.07
N MET A 208 -17.16 -6.64 -7.78
CA MET A 208 -18.41 -6.66 -7.01
C MET A 208 -18.84 -5.24 -6.63
N LEU A 209 -20.02 -4.83 -7.07
CA LEU A 209 -20.61 -3.54 -6.71
C LEU A 209 -20.93 -3.46 -5.23
N CYS A 210 -20.85 -2.26 -4.66
CA CYS A 210 -21.20 -2.04 -3.27
C CYS A 210 -22.68 -2.33 -2.99
N ALA A 211 -22.97 -2.73 -1.75
CA ALA A 211 -24.34 -3.00 -1.34
C ALA A 211 -25.17 -1.71 -1.26
N GLY A 212 -24.57 -0.63 -0.74
CA GLY A 212 -25.20 0.69 -0.62
C GLY A 212 -24.91 1.67 -1.75
N ASP A 213 -24.05 1.33 -2.71
CA ASP A 213 -23.73 2.17 -3.86
C ASP A 213 -23.45 1.31 -5.10
N LYS A 214 -24.34 1.37 -6.09
CA LYS A 214 -24.21 0.56 -7.32
C LYS A 214 -23.26 1.16 -8.35
N ASP A 215 -22.78 2.38 -8.13
CA ASP A 215 -21.83 3.06 -9.00
C ASP A 215 -20.36 2.83 -8.59
N SER A 216 -20.14 2.07 -7.50
CA SER A 216 -18.82 1.86 -6.91
C SER A 216 -18.49 0.39 -6.68
N PHE A 217 -17.20 0.06 -6.80
CA PHE A 217 -16.66 -1.28 -6.51
C PHE A 217 -16.35 -1.49 -5.02
N CYS A 218 -16.68 -2.69 -4.53
CA CYS A 218 -16.53 -3.17 -3.16
C CYS A 218 -15.92 -4.58 -3.11
N GLY A 219 -14.82 -4.75 -3.86
CA GLY A 219 -13.97 -5.93 -3.85
C GLY A 219 -14.53 -7.11 -4.65
N GLY A 220 -14.27 -8.31 -4.16
CA GLY A 220 -14.64 -9.56 -4.80
C GLY A 220 -14.50 -10.75 -3.87
N HIS A 221 -14.66 -11.97 -4.38
CA HIS A 221 -14.41 -13.18 -3.59
C HIS A 221 -12.92 -13.28 -3.23
N LYS A 222 -12.56 -12.99 -1.97
CA LYS A 222 -11.16 -12.88 -1.48
C LYS A 222 -10.35 -11.74 -2.13
N LEU A 223 -11.04 -10.68 -2.56
CA LEU A 223 -10.42 -9.50 -3.15
C LEU A 223 -10.95 -8.27 -2.41
N ASN A 224 -10.06 -7.33 -2.08
CA ASN A 224 -10.39 -6.08 -1.42
C ASN A 224 -10.15 -4.91 -2.36
N THR A 225 -11.14 -4.05 -2.56
CA THR A 225 -10.91 -2.69 -3.07
C THR A 225 -10.32 -1.87 -1.92
N VAL A 226 -9.04 -1.47 -2.01
CA VAL A 226 -8.33 -0.88 -0.87
C VAL A 226 -8.22 0.65 -1.00
N TYR A 227 -8.56 1.33 0.10
CA TYR A 227 -8.33 2.75 0.32
C TYR A 227 -7.36 2.94 1.50
N GLY A 228 -6.54 3.98 1.43
CA GLY A 228 -5.58 4.32 2.48
C GLY A 228 -5.19 5.80 2.45
N PRO A 229 -4.15 6.21 3.18
CA PRO A 229 -3.71 7.61 3.25
C PRO A 229 -3.44 8.22 1.87
N GLU A 230 -3.88 9.46 1.63
CA GLU A 230 -3.63 10.18 0.36
C GLU A 230 -2.13 10.38 0.08
N ASN A 231 -1.36 10.68 1.13
CA ASN A 231 0.07 10.91 1.04
C ASN A 231 0.82 9.94 1.95
N VAL A 232 1.81 9.25 1.39
CA VAL A 232 2.89 8.62 2.16
C VAL A 232 4.05 9.60 2.24
N VAL A 233 4.74 9.63 3.37
CA VAL A 233 5.86 10.56 3.61
C VAL A 233 7.15 9.80 3.84
N SER A 234 8.29 10.40 3.52
CA SER A 234 9.57 9.85 3.98
C SER A 234 9.56 9.73 5.50
N ALA A 235 10.06 8.62 6.03
CA ALA A 235 10.11 8.42 7.47
C ALA A 235 11.00 9.47 8.13
N VAL A 236 10.57 9.98 9.28
CA VAL A 236 11.47 10.72 10.18
C VAL A 236 12.08 9.71 11.14
N VAL A 237 13.40 9.53 11.06
CA VAL A 237 14.14 8.56 11.88
C VAL A 237 15.23 9.30 12.64
N ASP A 238 15.18 9.24 13.98
CA ASP A 238 16.14 9.93 14.84
C ASP A 238 17.58 9.45 14.55
N GLY A 239 18.49 10.40 14.31
CA GLY A 239 19.90 10.11 13.97
C GLY A 239 20.14 9.79 12.49
N TRP A 240 19.14 9.96 11.63
CA TRP A 240 19.24 9.69 10.20
C TRP A 240 18.59 10.79 9.36
N SER A 241 19.23 11.15 8.26
CA SER A 241 18.70 12.04 7.24
C SER A 241 18.25 11.24 6.03
N ASN A 242 17.04 11.52 5.53
CA ASN A 242 16.58 10.98 4.25
C ASN A 242 17.43 11.58 3.11
N VAL A 243 18.04 10.71 2.31
CA VAL A 243 18.88 11.08 1.15
C VAL A 243 18.02 11.23 -0.10
N GLY A 244 17.01 10.36 -0.26
CA GLY A 244 16.07 10.35 -1.37
C GLY A 244 15.82 8.95 -1.90
N CYS A 245 15.15 8.87 -3.06
CA CYS A 245 14.94 7.62 -3.78
C CYS A 245 16.11 7.30 -4.73
N ALA A 246 16.58 6.05 -4.74
CA ALA A 246 17.64 5.58 -5.63
C ALA A 246 17.17 4.38 -6.46
N ALA A 247 17.64 4.29 -7.71
CA ALA A 247 17.46 3.08 -8.51
C ALA A 247 18.35 1.95 -7.95
N ASP A 248 17.76 0.78 -7.70
CA ASP A 248 18.49 -0.40 -7.24
C ASP A 248 18.37 -1.54 -8.27
N SER A 249 19.24 -2.55 -8.16
CA SER A 249 19.10 -3.76 -8.96
C SER A 249 19.73 -4.97 -8.27
N VAL A 250 19.13 -6.14 -8.45
CA VAL A 250 19.70 -7.41 -7.96
C VAL A 250 21.10 -7.70 -8.51
N SER A 251 21.43 -7.22 -9.71
CA SER A 251 22.75 -7.40 -10.34
C SER A 251 23.82 -6.42 -9.84
N ALA A 252 23.39 -5.30 -9.26
CA ALA A 252 24.26 -4.23 -8.79
C ALA A 252 23.55 -3.50 -7.64
N ARG A 253 23.54 -4.12 -6.46
CA ARG A 253 22.90 -3.58 -5.27
C ARG A 253 23.61 -2.31 -4.83
N VAL A 254 22.86 -1.23 -4.67
CA VAL A 254 23.38 0.07 -4.20
C VAL A 254 23.93 -0.03 -2.77
N LEU A 255 23.20 -0.74 -1.89
CA LEU A 255 23.63 -1.04 -0.53
C LEU A 255 23.73 -2.57 -0.37
N SER A 256 24.95 -3.10 -0.34
CA SER A 256 25.21 -4.55 -0.42
C SER A 256 25.87 -5.15 0.83
N ALA A 257 26.12 -4.34 1.86
CA ALA A 257 26.96 -4.77 2.99
C ALA A 257 26.22 -5.70 3.96
N ARG A 258 24.91 -5.51 4.14
CA ARG A 258 24.05 -6.36 4.97
C ARG A 258 22.60 -6.20 4.55
N GLN A 259 21.79 -7.24 4.65
CA GLN A 259 20.37 -7.16 4.35
C GLN A 259 19.52 -8.06 5.25
N THR A 260 18.23 -7.71 5.39
CA THR A 260 17.21 -8.53 6.04
C THR A 260 15.83 -8.23 5.47
N THR A 261 14.85 -9.07 5.78
CA THR A 261 13.44 -8.83 5.45
C THR A 261 12.58 -9.05 6.68
N ALA A 262 11.51 -8.27 6.82
CA ALA A 262 10.56 -8.39 7.93
C ALA A 262 9.13 -8.16 7.41
N SER A 263 8.17 -8.96 7.89
CA SER A 263 6.75 -8.80 7.54
C SER A 263 6.15 -7.48 8.04
N ASP A 264 6.79 -6.86 9.03
CA ASP A 264 6.41 -5.63 9.73
C ASP A 264 7.55 -4.59 9.66
N MET A 265 8.29 -4.55 8.54
CA MET A 265 9.40 -3.60 8.35
C MET A 265 8.93 -2.14 8.50
N THR A 266 9.70 -1.37 9.25
CA THR A 266 9.61 0.10 9.33
C THR A 266 10.99 0.70 9.08
N ALA A 267 11.04 1.98 8.74
CA ALA A 267 12.32 2.68 8.63
C ALA A 267 13.13 2.66 9.94
N ALA A 268 12.46 2.77 11.09
CA ALA A 268 13.11 2.70 12.40
C ALA A 268 13.71 1.32 12.69
N THR A 269 13.00 0.24 12.34
CA THR A 269 13.51 -1.13 12.48
C THR A 269 14.74 -1.36 11.59
N CYS A 270 14.71 -0.88 10.35
CA CYS A 270 15.85 -0.98 9.45
C CYS A 270 17.05 -0.15 9.93
N ALA A 271 16.82 1.08 10.39
CA ALA A 271 17.84 1.94 10.98
C ALA A 271 18.53 1.28 12.18
N SER A 272 17.76 0.64 13.08
CA SER A 272 18.32 -0.10 14.21
C SER A 272 19.14 -1.32 13.76
N PHE A 273 18.73 -2.00 12.68
CA PHE A 273 19.48 -3.13 12.13
C PHE A 273 20.79 -2.70 11.47
N CYS A 274 20.81 -1.51 10.88
CA CYS A 274 21.95 -0.92 10.18
C CYS A 274 22.78 0.06 11.03
N SER A 275 22.67 0.03 12.37
CA SER A 275 23.36 1.00 13.26
C SER A 275 24.89 1.06 13.11
N ASP A 276 25.50 -0.02 12.62
CA ASP A 276 26.95 -0.11 12.39
C ASP A 276 27.39 0.42 11.01
N TYR A 277 26.45 0.90 10.18
CA TYR A 277 26.68 1.35 8.81
C TYR A 277 26.33 2.83 8.65
N ALA A 278 26.93 3.49 7.65
CA ALA A 278 26.63 4.89 7.37
C ALA A 278 25.29 5.10 6.65
N TYR A 279 24.80 4.09 5.93
CA TYR A 279 23.56 4.13 5.17
C TYR A 279 22.67 2.94 5.49
N PHE A 280 21.36 3.19 5.47
CA PHE A 280 20.37 2.15 5.28
C PHE A 280 19.44 2.50 4.13
N GLY A 281 18.81 1.48 3.57
CA GLY A 281 17.86 1.59 2.47
C GLY A 281 16.69 0.64 2.66
N LEU A 282 15.51 1.06 2.24
CA LEU A 282 14.28 0.27 2.29
C LEU A 282 13.78 0.01 0.88
N GLU A 283 13.47 -1.24 0.57
CA GLU A 283 12.95 -1.67 -0.74
C GLU A 283 11.70 -2.55 -0.56
N ASN A 284 10.81 -2.52 -1.55
CA ASN A 284 9.68 -3.47 -1.66
C ASN A 284 8.74 -3.51 -0.43
N GLY A 285 8.73 -2.44 0.38
CA GLY A 285 7.92 -2.31 1.59
C GLY A 285 8.40 -3.15 2.79
N ASN A 286 9.32 -4.09 2.60
CA ASN A 286 9.64 -5.12 3.61
C ASN A 286 11.12 -5.51 3.70
N GLU A 287 11.95 -4.96 2.84
CA GLU A 287 13.37 -5.29 2.73
C GLU A 287 14.19 -4.14 3.28
N CYS A 288 15.29 -4.48 3.95
CA CYS A 288 16.21 -3.54 4.57
C CYS A 288 17.63 -3.87 4.13
N TYR A 289 18.34 -2.86 3.66
CA TYR A 289 19.71 -2.96 3.15
C TYR A 289 20.60 -1.96 3.90
N CYS A 290 21.82 -2.36 4.23
CA CYS A 290 22.82 -1.50 4.85
C CYS A 290 24.01 -1.32 3.91
N GLY A 291 24.64 -0.15 3.93
CA GLY A 291 25.87 0.10 3.20
C GLY A 291 26.72 1.15 3.88
N GLN A 292 28.03 1.08 3.65
CA GLN A 292 28.95 2.08 4.19
C GLN A 292 29.08 3.29 3.27
N SER A 293 28.96 3.07 1.97
CA SER A 293 28.95 4.12 0.95
C SER A 293 27.65 4.04 0.17
N PHE A 294 27.29 5.18 -0.40
CA PHE A 294 26.18 5.30 -1.33
C PHE A 294 26.74 5.83 -2.65
N GLY A 295 26.66 5.01 -3.70
CA GLY A 295 27.11 5.33 -5.05
C GLY A 295 26.01 5.18 -6.11
N GLY A 296 24.75 5.09 -5.67
CA GLY A 296 23.60 4.95 -6.57
C GLY A 296 23.15 6.29 -7.15
N ASP A 297 22.53 6.25 -8.32
CA ASP A 297 21.89 7.42 -8.91
C ASP A 297 20.55 7.69 -8.22
N LEU A 298 20.35 8.93 -7.78
CA LEU A 298 19.06 9.38 -7.27
C LEU A 298 18.07 9.54 -8.42
N VAL A 299 16.83 9.13 -8.17
CA VAL A 299 15.69 9.25 -9.08
C VAL A 299 14.61 10.14 -8.45
N ASP A 300 13.46 10.27 -9.10
CA ASP A 300 12.35 11.03 -8.52
C ASP A 300 11.87 10.36 -7.22
N ASP A 301 11.65 11.14 -6.16
CA ASP A 301 11.24 10.60 -4.86
C ASP A 301 9.90 9.86 -4.94
N GLY A 302 9.03 10.22 -5.88
CA GLY A 302 7.76 9.54 -6.13
C GLY A 302 7.90 8.14 -6.75
N GLU A 303 9.09 7.76 -7.24
CA GLU A 303 9.35 6.38 -7.65
C GLU A 303 9.52 5.44 -6.45
N CYS A 304 9.80 6.00 -5.27
CA CYS A 304 9.68 5.29 -4.00
C CYS A 304 8.30 5.62 -3.43
N ALA A 305 7.27 4.86 -3.80
CA ALA A 305 5.90 5.10 -3.35
C ALA A 305 5.32 3.96 -2.51
N LEU A 306 6.04 2.83 -2.39
CA LEU A 306 5.55 1.67 -1.69
C LEU A 306 5.64 1.89 -0.17
N PRO A 307 4.52 1.80 0.57
CA PRO A 307 4.53 1.98 2.00
C PRO A 307 5.26 0.85 2.73
N CYS A 308 5.87 1.17 3.87
CA CYS A 308 6.40 0.20 4.80
C CYS A 308 5.31 -0.76 5.30
N ARG A 309 5.55 -2.07 5.29
CA ARG A 309 4.57 -3.06 5.78
C ARG A 309 4.29 -2.94 7.27
N GLY A 310 5.23 -2.42 8.04
CA GLY A 310 5.13 -2.26 9.50
C GLY A 310 4.30 -1.07 9.96
N ASP A 311 4.22 0.01 9.18
CA ASP A 311 3.49 1.22 9.57
C ASP A 311 2.50 1.74 8.52
N GLY A 312 2.67 1.42 7.23
CA GLY A 312 1.77 1.84 6.15
C GLY A 312 1.72 3.36 5.91
N LEU A 313 2.57 4.13 6.57
CA LEU A 313 2.57 5.59 6.54
C LEU A 313 3.81 6.14 5.85
N THR A 314 4.93 5.46 6.07
CA THR A 314 6.22 5.88 5.58
C THR A 314 6.63 5.11 4.34
N VAL A 315 7.39 5.78 3.48
CA VAL A 315 7.90 5.17 2.26
C VAL A 315 9.00 4.16 2.58
N CYS A 316 8.87 2.95 2.03
CA CYS A 316 9.85 1.86 2.08
C CYS A 316 10.23 1.40 0.66
N GLY A 317 10.64 2.36 -0.18
CA GLY A 317 11.08 2.11 -1.55
C GLY A 317 9.94 1.80 -2.52
N ASP A 318 10.24 0.98 -3.51
CA ASP A 318 9.35 0.27 -4.42
C ASP A 318 10.13 -0.92 -5.03
N ALA A 319 9.60 -1.62 -6.03
CA ALA A 319 10.37 -2.62 -6.78
C ALA A 319 11.55 -1.95 -7.51
N ASP A 320 12.78 -2.42 -7.25
CA ASP A 320 14.03 -1.85 -7.78
C ASP A 320 14.21 -0.35 -7.43
N ARG A 321 13.60 0.11 -6.33
CA ARG A 321 13.66 1.49 -5.84
C ARG A 321 13.93 1.50 -4.35
N LEU A 322 15.03 2.11 -3.96
CA LEU A 322 15.53 2.11 -2.59
C LEU A 322 15.31 3.49 -1.96
N SER A 323 14.55 3.56 -0.87
CA SER A 323 14.49 4.78 -0.05
C SER A 323 15.72 4.83 0.86
N VAL A 324 16.64 5.76 0.58
CA VAL A 324 17.96 5.80 1.21
C VAL A 324 18.01 6.81 2.35
N TYR A 325 18.67 6.42 3.43
CA TYR A 325 18.92 7.24 4.60
C TYR A 325 20.40 7.16 4.98
N GLN A 326 20.93 8.27 5.47
CA GLN A 326 22.31 8.41 5.91
C GLN A 326 22.35 8.78 7.39
N THR A 327 23.26 8.21 8.15
CA THR A 327 23.43 8.56 9.57
C THR A 327 23.91 10.01 9.71
N THR A 328 23.39 10.72 10.71
CA THR A 328 23.88 12.06 11.05
C THR A 328 25.16 12.00 11.89
N ASP A 329 25.44 10.86 12.51
CA ASP A 329 26.61 10.62 13.36
C ASP A 329 27.71 9.87 12.58
N MET A 330 28.25 10.56 11.57
CA MET A 330 29.30 10.02 10.70
C MET A 330 30.62 9.85 11.47
N PRO A 331 31.12 8.60 11.61
CA PRO A 331 32.41 8.36 12.23
C PRO A 331 33.54 8.81 11.29
N SER A 332 34.68 9.19 11.86
CA SER A 332 35.87 9.59 11.09
C SER A 332 37.13 8.91 11.59
N VAL A 333 38.15 8.82 10.73
CA VAL A 333 39.49 8.44 11.18
C VAL A 333 40.10 9.58 12.01
N ALA A 334 40.83 9.23 13.07
CA ALA A 334 41.65 10.21 13.78
C ALA A 334 42.87 10.54 12.92
N ALA A 335 42.95 11.73 12.32
CA ALA A 335 44.07 12.06 11.43
C ALA A 335 45.44 11.99 12.12
N THR A 336 45.48 12.25 13.44
CA THR A 336 46.69 12.22 14.26
C THR A 336 46.35 11.73 15.67
N VAL A 337 47.18 10.83 16.20
CA VAL A 337 47.02 10.22 17.53
C VAL A 337 48.39 10.16 18.21
N GLY A 338 48.63 11.08 19.14
CA GLY A 338 49.97 11.26 19.72
C GLY A 338 51.01 11.53 18.62
N ASP A 339 52.07 10.72 18.59
CA ASP A 339 53.15 10.83 17.58
C ASP A 339 52.82 10.11 16.27
N PHE A 340 51.63 9.54 16.12
CA PHE A 340 51.24 8.78 14.93
C PHE A 340 50.29 9.59 14.05
N SER A 341 50.45 9.45 12.73
CA SER A 341 49.52 9.98 11.73
C SER A 341 48.82 8.84 11.01
N TYR A 342 47.53 9.00 10.71
CA TYR A 342 46.79 8.07 9.86
C TYR A 342 47.46 7.99 8.49
N LEU A 343 47.61 6.77 7.98
CA LEU A 343 48.26 6.50 6.70
C LEU A 343 47.22 6.21 5.61
N HIS A 344 46.48 5.10 5.77
CA HIS A 344 45.40 4.68 4.87
C HIS A 344 44.65 3.48 5.46
N CYS A 345 43.55 3.07 4.80
CA CYS A 345 42.95 1.75 5.03
C CYS A 345 43.81 0.65 4.39
N GLY A 346 44.18 -0.37 5.15
CA GLY A 346 45.15 -1.38 4.73
C GLY A 346 44.58 -2.79 4.80
N ALA A 347 45.02 -3.69 3.92
CA ALA A 347 44.69 -5.11 4.02
C ALA A 347 45.41 -5.76 5.21
N ASP A 348 44.73 -6.68 5.89
CA ASP A 348 45.33 -7.63 6.82
C ASP A 348 44.88 -9.05 6.50
N ASN A 349 45.63 -10.04 6.95
CA ASN A 349 45.30 -11.46 6.74
C ASN A 349 45.64 -12.29 7.98
N VAL A 350 44.69 -13.09 8.46
CA VAL A 350 44.90 -13.96 9.64
C VAL A 350 46.10 -14.90 9.49
N GLY A 351 46.36 -15.37 8.25
CA GLY A 351 47.48 -16.26 7.94
C GLY A 351 48.82 -15.56 7.69
N ASP A 352 48.81 -14.25 7.48
CA ASP A 352 49.98 -13.43 7.18
C ASP A 352 49.73 -11.98 7.61
N ARG A 353 49.90 -11.73 8.92
CA ARG A 353 49.53 -10.45 9.53
C ARG A 353 50.41 -9.33 8.99
N ALA A 354 49.79 -8.23 8.58
CA ALA A 354 50.48 -7.06 8.05
C ALA A 354 51.33 -6.34 9.11
N LEU A 355 51.02 -6.53 10.39
CA LEU A 355 51.78 -6.04 11.55
C LEU A 355 52.04 -7.21 12.52
N GLN A 356 53.32 -7.57 12.70
CA GLN A 356 53.72 -8.81 13.40
C GLN A 356 54.40 -8.59 14.76
N GLY A 357 54.35 -7.38 15.31
CA GLY A 357 55.08 -6.99 16.53
C GLY A 357 54.30 -7.21 17.83
N GLY A 358 53.20 -6.49 17.99
CA GLY A 358 52.39 -6.48 19.22
C GLY A 358 50.90 -6.65 18.93
N TYR A 359 50.13 -7.11 19.92
CA TYR A 359 48.69 -7.30 19.80
C TYR A 359 47.98 -7.05 21.13
N ILE A 360 46.92 -6.23 21.10
CA ILE A 360 45.93 -6.10 22.17
C ILE A 360 44.51 -6.11 21.60
N HIS A 361 43.53 -6.53 22.40
CA HIS A 361 42.12 -6.49 22.03
C HIS A 361 41.28 -6.18 23.27
N GLY A 362 40.08 -5.63 23.06
CA GLY A 362 39.15 -5.33 24.16
C GLY A 362 37.94 -4.52 23.71
N ASP A 363 36.95 -4.41 24.60
CA ASP A 363 35.70 -3.69 24.35
C ASP A 363 35.83 -2.17 24.54
N ASP A 364 37.04 -1.67 24.77
CA ASP A 364 37.37 -0.26 25.00
C ASP A 364 38.60 0.20 24.18
N ILE A 365 38.82 -0.41 23.01
CA ILE A 365 39.90 -0.03 22.10
C ILE A 365 39.53 1.29 21.40
N THR A 366 40.44 2.25 21.47
CA THR A 366 40.45 3.50 20.70
C THR A 366 41.78 3.66 19.99
N PRO A 367 41.90 4.58 19.01
CA PRO A 367 43.20 4.90 18.43
C PRO A 367 44.24 5.33 19.48
N GLU A 368 43.86 6.13 20.48
CA GLU A 368 44.75 6.59 21.55
C GLU A 368 45.27 5.41 22.39
N LYS A 369 44.38 4.48 22.76
CA LYS A 369 44.76 3.30 23.54
C LYS A 369 45.68 2.37 22.75
N CYS A 370 45.45 2.24 21.45
CA CYS A 370 46.32 1.45 20.57
C CYS A 370 47.68 2.13 20.38
N ALA A 371 47.71 3.46 20.16
CA ALA A 371 48.94 4.24 20.05
C ALA A 371 49.80 4.15 21.33
N GLU A 372 49.19 4.19 22.51
CA GLU A 372 49.88 4.01 23.80
C GLU A 372 50.48 2.60 23.91
N ALA A 373 49.71 1.57 23.59
CA ALA A 373 50.19 0.19 23.63
C ALA A 373 51.30 -0.09 22.60
N CYS A 374 51.28 0.61 21.47
CA CYS A 374 52.27 0.49 20.41
C CYS A 374 53.35 1.59 20.46
N ALA A 375 53.54 2.26 21.61
CA ALA A 375 54.46 3.40 21.74
C ALA A 375 55.93 3.08 21.39
N ASP A 376 56.37 1.82 21.44
CA ASP A 376 57.72 1.40 21.05
C ASP A 376 57.84 0.95 19.58
N PHE A 377 56.74 0.95 18.82
CA PHE A 377 56.68 0.50 17.43
C PHE A 377 56.60 1.67 16.43
N ALA A 378 57.00 1.42 15.18
CA ALA A 378 56.89 2.41 14.11
C ALA A 378 55.46 2.55 13.55
N TYR A 379 54.65 1.49 13.66
CA TYR A 379 53.29 1.41 13.16
C TYR A 379 52.35 0.82 14.20
N PHE A 380 51.10 1.24 14.14
CA PHE A 380 49.98 0.47 14.69
C PHE A 380 48.84 0.40 13.67
N GLY A 381 47.97 -0.58 13.84
CA GLY A 381 46.77 -0.75 13.02
C GLY A 381 45.61 -1.24 13.87
N LEU A 382 44.44 -0.66 13.66
CA LEU A 382 43.20 -1.07 14.34
C LEU A 382 42.38 -1.93 13.40
N GLU A 383 41.89 -3.08 13.88
CA GLU A 383 41.05 -4.02 13.11
C GLU A 383 39.74 -4.31 13.83
N PHE A 384 38.67 -4.48 13.04
CA PHE A 384 37.37 -4.96 13.49
C PHE A 384 36.77 -4.22 14.70
N GLY A 385 37.14 -2.95 14.90
CA GLY A 385 36.65 -2.09 15.98
C GLY A 385 37.26 -2.36 17.36
N ARG A 386 37.88 -3.52 17.59
CA ARG A 386 38.25 -3.99 18.95
C ARG A 386 39.65 -4.57 19.05
N GLU A 387 40.41 -4.57 17.97
CA GLU A 387 41.71 -5.21 17.86
C GLU A 387 42.76 -4.16 17.47
N CYS A 388 43.96 -4.30 18.01
CA CYS A 388 45.07 -3.39 17.80
C CYS A 388 46.33 -4.21 17.60
N TYR A 389 47.02 -3.95 16.48
CA TYR A 389 48.25 -4.61 16.08
C TYR A 389 49.37 -3.58 16.00
N CYS A 390 50.59 -3.96 16.41
CA CYS A 390 51.79 -3.11 16.35
C CYS A 390 52.85 -3.73 15.45
N GLY A 391 53.71 -2.92 14.83
CA GLY A 391 54.83 -3.43 14.03
C GLY A 391 55.88 -2.37 13.74
N ASN A 392 57.12 -2.79 13.47
CA ASN A 392 58.16 -1.89 12.96
C ASN A 392 58.23 -1.87 11.43
N GLU A 393 57.57 -2.84 10.80
CA GLU A 393 57.39 -2.98 9.36
C GLU A 393 55.90 -3.18 9.10
N TYR A 394 55.42 -2.71 7.95
CA TYR A 394 54.03 -2.82 7.50
C TYR A 394 54.02 -3.25 6.03
N GLU A 395 53.40 -4.40 5.74
CA GLU A 395 53.38 -5.01 4.40
C GLU A 395 51.97 -5.14 3.78
N GLY A 396 50.96 -4.50 4.39
CA GLY A 396 49.59 -4.51 3.86
C GLY A 396 49.43 -3.61 2.63
N ALA A 397 48.64 -4.06 1.66
CA ALA A 397 48.26 -3.24 0.50
C ALA A 397 47.19 -2.22 0.89
N GLU A 398 47.28 -1.00 0.36
CA GLU A 398 46.24 0.03 0.47
C GLU A 398 44.90 -0.48 -0.10
N GLN A 399 43.81 -0.16 0.59
CA GLN A 399 42.43 -0.57 0.28
C GLN A 399 41.52 0.66 0.18
N ASP A 400 40.29 0.45 -0.25
CA ASP A 400 39.27 1.51 -0.25
C ASP A 400 39.04 2.01 1.18
N GLU A 401 38.98 3.33 1.38
CA GLU A 401 38.77 3.92 2.71
C GLU A 401 37.44 3.47 3.35
N GLY A 402 36.44 3.15 2.53
CA GLY A 402 35.16 2.59 2.97
C GLY A 402 35.24 1.18 3.53
N ASP A 403 36.34 0.45 3.31
CA ASP A 403 36.56 -0.89 3.89
C ASP A 403 36.94 -0.81 5.38
N CYS A 404 37.47 0.33 5.85
CA CYS A 404 37.84 0.57 7.25
C CYS A 404 36.71 1.25 8.04
N PHE A 405 35.51 0.66 7.98
CA PHE A 405 34.27 1.25 8.47
C PHE A 405 33.87 0.92 9.90
N LYS A 406 34.59 0.02 10.58
CA LYS A 406 34.21 -0.42 11.92
C LYS A 406 34.47 0.69 12.92
N ARG A 407 33.41 1.06 13.65
CA ARG A 407 33.50 1.96 14.79
C ARG A 407 34.38 1.35 15.88
N CYS A 408 35.17 2.17 16.56
CA CYS A 408 35.99 1.73 17.68
C CYS A 408 35.13 1.32 18.87
N SER A 409 35.50 0.23 19.56
CA SER A 409 34.77 -0.29 20.72
C SER A 409 34.81 0.68 21.91
N GLY A 410 35.89 1.44 22.06
CA GLY A 410 36.04 2.47 23.08
C GLY A 410 35.54 3.88 22.70
N ASP A 411 35.31 4.14 21.41
CA ASP A 411 34.79 5.43 20.92
C ASP A 411 34.08 5.27 19.57
N ALA A 412 32.75 5.22 19.60
CA ALA A 412 31.95 5.00 18.40
C ALA A 412 32.02 6.16 17.37
N SER A 413 32.59 7.30 17.73
CA SER A 413 32.81 8.42 16.80
C SER A 413 34.03 8.24 15.89
N LEU A 414 34.88 7.25 16.18
CA LEU A 414 36.11 6.97 15.45
C LEU A 414 36.05 5.64 14.68
N LEU A 415 36.82 5.57 13.60
CA LEU A 415 37.00 4.36 12.78
C LEU A 415 38.26 3.57 13.19
N CYS A 416 38.08 2.26 13.32
CA CYS A 416 39.03 1.26 13.82
C CYS A 416 39.05 0.01 12.93
N GLY A 417 39.32 0.21 11.64
CA GLY A 417 39.51 -0.85 10.66
C GLY A 417 38.22 -1.48 10.15
N GLY A 418 38.29 -2.73 9.75
CA GLY A 418 37.19 -3.51 9.19
C GLY A 418 37.50 -5.00 9.29
N PRO A 419 36.65 -5.88 8.72
CA PRO A 419 37.00 -7.30 8.57
C PRO A 419 38.19 -7.45 7.62
N ASP A 420 39.31 -8.02 8.09
CA ASP A 420 40.56 -8.17 7.32
C ASP A 420 41.10 -6.82 6.80
N ARG A 421 40.89 -5.75 7.58
CA ARG A 421 41.20 -4.35 7.22
C ARG A 421 41.71 -3.58 8.43
N LEU A 422 42.88 -2.98 8.29
CA LEU A 422 43.52 -2.14 9.30
C LEU A 422 43.32 -0.66 8.99
N SER A 423 42.85 0.13 9.95
CA SER A 423 43.14 1.57 9.94
C SER A 423 44.59 1.74 10.37
N VAL A 424 45.50 2.02 9.42
CA VAL A 424 46.95 2.01 9.65
C VAL A 424 47.47 3.39 10.03
N TYR A 425 48.33 3.44 11.04
CA TYR A 425 48.95 4.65 11.54
C TYR A 425 50.46 4.48 11.58
N ARG A 426 51.19 5.54 11.21
CA ARG A 426 52.65 5.57 11.20
C ARG A 426 53.17 6.65 12.14
N LYS A 427 54.16 6.31 12.95
CA LYS A 427 54.85 7.27 13.82
C LYS A 427 55.60 8.31 12.98
N ALA A 428 55.50 9.58 13.35
CA ALA A 428 56.29 10.65 12.79
C ALA A 428 57.78 10.32 12.98
N MET A 429 58.57 10.37 11.91
CA MET A 429 60.01 10.20 12.03
C MET A 429 60.58 11.36 12.85
N GLU A 430 61.24 11.07 13.97
CA GLU A 430 62.05 12.08 14.66
C GLU A 430 63.13 12.57 13.67
N PRO A 431 63.33 13.90 13.54
CA PRO A 431 64.46 14.39 12.77
C PRO A 431 65.74 13.88 13.43
N LEU A 432 66.58 13.20 12.65
CA LEU A 432 67.91 12.75 13.09
C LEU A 432 68.67 13.96 13.66
N VAL A 433 68.94 13.94 14.97
CA VAL A 433 69.69 14.97 15.69
C VAL A 433 71.19 14.82 15.46
#